data_AF-A0A1B4FLR6-F1
#
_entry.id   AF-A0A1B4FLR6-F1
#
_cell.length_a   1.000
_cell.length_b   1.000
_cell.length_c   1.000
_cell.angle_alpha   90.00
_cell.angle_beta   90.00
_cell.angle_gamma   90.00
#
_symmetry.space_group_name_H-M   'P 1'
#
loop_
_entity.id
_entity.type
_entity.pdbx_description
1 polymer ?
#
loop_
_entity_poly.entity_id
_entity_poly.type
_entity_poly.pdbx_seq_one_letter_code
_entity_poly.pdbx_strand_id
1 'polypeptide(L)'
;MTRTQIGTGTEADFFARGKRLARQADRGEPLAETHIVTFEDPAEAAQLLTQARIGLFRTIKAEPASITSIAARLHRDRSAVKRDIDALLAAGLVSVETAANPGHGTQKVVRAVASRVDVHVLID
;
A
#
# COMPACT_ATOMS: atom_id res chain seq x y z
N MET A 1 12.12 -7.90 5.38
CA MET A 1 11.79 -6.69 4.59
C MET A 1 10.39 -6.88 4.04
N THR A 2 9.45 -6.02 4.39
CA THR A 2 8.05 -6.14 3.95
C THR A 2 7.95 -5.81 2.46
N ARG A 3 7.44 -6.77 1.67
CA ARG A 3 7.20 -6.64 0.22
C ARG A 3 5.69 -6.65 -0.04
N THR A 4 5.23 -5.74 -0.89
CA THR A 4 3.87 -5.79 -1.44
C THR A 4 3.92 -6.11 -2.93
N GLN A 5 3.10 -7.06 -3.36
CA GLN A 5 2.86 -7.36 -4.77
C GLN A 5 1.44 -6.93 -5.12
N ILE A 6 1.31 -6.16 -6.20
CA ILE A 6 0.03 -5.77 -6.78
C ILE A 6 -0.05 -6.40 -8.15
N GLY A 7 -1.16 -7.06 -8.47
CA GLY A 7 -1.38 -7.53 -9.83
C GLY A 7 -2.78 -7.97 -10.11
N THR A 8 -2.97 -8.65 -11.24
CA THR A 8 -4.27 -9.18 -11.67
C THR A 8 -4.37 -10.68 -11.48
N GLY A 9 -5.58 -11.18 -11.30
CA GLY A 9 -5.85 -12.61 -11.14
C GLY A 9 -7.25 -12.88 -10.61
N THR A 10 -7.61 -14.16 -10.57
CA THR A 10 -8.94 -14.61 -10.19
C THR A 10 -9.03 -15.02 -8.72
N GLU A 11 -10.25 -15.13 -8.20
CA GLU A 11 -10.53 -15.78 -6.91
C GLU A 11 -9.94 -17.21 -6.85
N ALA A 12 -10.02 -17.97 -7.95
CA ALA A 12 -9.44 -19.31 -8.03
C ALA A 12 -7.92 -19.29 -7.83
N ASP A 13 -7.22 -18.32 -8.43
CA ASP A 13 -5.78 -18.13 -8.25
C ASP A 13 -5.44 -17.78 -6.80
N PHE A 14 -6.27 -16.96 -6.14
CA PHE A 14 -6.12 -16.62 -4.73
C PHE A 14 -6.19 -17.88 -3.85
N PHE A 15 -7.25 -18.69 -3.97
CA PHE A 15 -7.36 -19.92 -3.19
C PHE A 15 -6.28 -20.96 -3.53
N ALA A 16 -5.89 -21.05 -4.80
CA ALA A 16 -4.80 -21.92 -5.21
C ALA A 16 -3.47 -21.51 -4.55
N ARG A 17 -3.16 -20.21 -4.48
CA ARG A 17 -1.99 -19.69 -3.74
C ARG A 17 -2.10 -20.00 -2.25
N GLY A 18 -3.24 -19.74 -1.63
CA GLY A 18 -3.47 -20.00 -0.20
C GLY A 18 -3.24 -21.47 0.17
N LYS A 19 -3.78 -22.41 -0.62
CA LYS A 19 -3.56 -23.85 -0.41
C LYS A 19 -2.09 -24.24 -0.53
N ARG A 20 -1.34 -23.64 -1.47
CA ARG A 20 0.11 -23.88 -1.58
C ARG A 20 0.83 -23.39 -0.32
N LEU A 21 0.57 -22.16 0.12
CA LEU A 21 1.19 -21.58 1.31
C LEU A 21 0.87 -22.38 2.58
N ALA A 22 -0.38 -22.83 2.74
CA ALA A 22 -0.78 -23.68 3.87
C ALA A 22 0.02 -24.98 3.91
N ARG A 23 0.15 -25.69 2.78
CA ARG A 23 0.96 -26.92 2.68
C ARG A 23 2.46 -26.69 2.93
N GLN A 24 2.97 -25.50 2.63
CA GLN A 24 4.35 -25.13 2.97
C GLN A 24 4.48 -24.93 4.49
N ALA A 25 3.52 -24.23 5.10
CA ALA A 25 3.46 -24.04 6.54
C ALA A 25 3.38 -25.38 7.29
N ASP A 26 2.53 -26.30 6.83
CA ASP A 26 2.37 -27.65 7.41
C ASP A 26 3.69 -28.45 7.41
N ARG A 27 4.57 -28.18 6.45
CA ARG A 27 5.89 -28.80 6.31
C ARG A 27 7.00 -28.03 7.05
N GLY A 28 6.66 -26.95 7.74
CA GLY A 28 7.63 -26.08 8.43
C GLY A 28 8.55 -25.32 7.46
N GLU A 29 8.19 -25.21 6.19
CA GLU A 29 8.97 -24.45 5.21
C GLU A 29 8.88 -22.95 5.49
N PRO A 30 9.97 -22.19 5.29
CA PRO A 30 9.95 -20.75 5.50
C PRO A 30 9.00 -20.07 4.52
N LEU A 31 8.10 -19.23 5.06
CA LEU A 31 7.20 -18.40 4.26
C LEU A 31 7.77 -16.99 4.14
N ALA A 32 7.81 -16.47 2.91
CA ALA A 32 8.19 -15.08 2.68
C ALA A 32 7.08 -14.14 3.18
N GLU A 33 7.45 -13.15 4.00
CA GLU A 33 6.53 -12.12 4.48
C GLU A 33 6.17 -11.14 3.34
N THR A 34 5.14 -11.50 2.58
CA THR A 34 4.67 -10.77 1.39
C THR A 34 3.18 -10.45 1.51
N HIS A 35 2.82 -9.19 1.34
CA HIS A 35 1.44 -8.76 1.15
C HIS A 35 1.10 -8.82 -0.34
N ILE A 36 -0.01 -9.44 -0.69
CA ILE A 36 -0.46 -9.56 -2.08
C ILE A 36 -1.84 -8.92 -2.21
N VAL A 37 -1.95 -7.94 -3.11
CA VAL A 37 -3.22 -7.34 -3.52
C VAL A 37 -3.47 -7.76 -4.96
N THR A 38 -4.61 -8.41 -5.20
CA THR A 38 -5.00 -8.87 -6.54
C THR A 38 -6.29 -8.20 -6.95
N PHE A 39 -6.32 -7.68 -8.18
CA PHE A 39 -7.50 -7.13 -8.83
C PHE A 39 -7.99 -8.09 -9.91
N GLU A 40 -9.30 -8.23 -10.09
CA GLU A 40 -9.82 -9.03 -11.20
C GLU A 40 -9.69 -8.27 -12.52
N ASP A 41 -9.91 -6.94 -12.49
CA ASP A 41 -9.79 -6.05 -13.65
C ASP A 41 -8.47 -5.25 -13.63
N PRO A 42 -7.62 -5.36 -14.68
CA PRO A 42 -6.46 -4.49 -14.88
C PRO A 42 -6.74 -2.99 -14.73
N ALA A 43 -7.93 -2.53 -15.12
CA ALA A 43 -8.32 -1.13 -15.04
C ALA A 43 -8.44 -0.65 -13.59
N GLU A 44 -8.90 -1.50 -12.66
CA GLU A 44 -8.97 -1.16 -11.23
C GLU A 44 -7.56 -0.99 -10.63
N ALA A 45 -6.63 -1.87 -11.00
CA ALA A 45 -5.23 -1.74 -10.60
C ALA A 45 -4.63 -0.42 -11.13
N ALA A 46 -4.94 -0.04 -12.37
CA ALA A 46 -4.51 1.22 -12.96
C ALA A 46 -5.12 2.45 -12.26
N GLN A 47 -6.38 2.37 -11.83
CA GLN A 47 -7.04 3.43 -11.04
C GLN A 47 -6.38 3.60 -9.66
N LEU A 48 -5.90 2.52 -9.04
CA LEU A 48 -5.13 2.61 -7.79
C LEU A 48 -3.76 3.27 -8.02
N LEU A 49 -3.05 2.87 -9.07
CA LEU A 49 -1.64 3.18 -9.29
C LEU A 49 -1.41 4.37 -10.23
N THR A 50 -2.17 5.44 -10.04
CA THR A 50 -1.95 6.69 -10.79
C THR A 50 -0.59 7.31 -10.49
N GLN A 51 -0.07 8.12 -11.42
CA GLN A 51 1.18 8.86 -11.23
C GLN A 51 1.19 9.67 -9.91
N ALA A 52 0.06 10.31 -9.59
CA ALA A 52 -0.09 11.09 -8.37
C ALA A 52 0.03 10.24 -7.10
N ARG A 53 -0.55 9.05 -7.09
CA ARG A 53 -0.51 8.11 -5.95
C ARG A 53 0.84 7.43 -5.82
N ILE A 54 1.49 7.08 -6.93
CA ILE A 54 2.88 6.58 -6.92
C ILE A 54 3.82 7.64 -6.33
N GLY A 55 3.69 8.90 -6.77
CA GLY A 55 4.46 10.02 -6.22
C GLY A 55 4.22 10.21 -4.73
N LEU A 56 2.94 10.23 -4.32
CA LEU A 56 2.54 10.34 -2.92
C LEU A 56 3.12 9.20 -2.05
N PHE A 57 3.02 7.96 -2.50
CA PHE A 57 3.59 6.81 -1.80
C PHE A 57 5.11 6.96 -1.60
N ARG A 58 5.83 7.38 -2.65
CA ARG A 58 7.29 7.63 -2.57
C ARG A 58 7.62 8.72 -1.54
N THR A 59 6.84 9.81 -1.51
CA THR A 59 7.00 10.89 -0.53
C THR A 59 6.74 10.42 0.90
N ILE A 60 5.67 9.65 1.12
CA ILE A 60 5.35 9.06 2.43
C ILE A 60 6.45 8.09 2.87
N LYS A 61 6.95 7.25 1.96
CA LYS A 61 8.01 6.30 2.24
C LYS A 61 9.33 6.99 2.61
N ALA A 62 9.66 8.09 1.93
CA ALA A 62 10.88 8.85 2.20
C ALA A 62 10.81 9.55 3.56
N GLU A 63 9.68 10.18 3.87
CA GLU A 63 9.51 10.93 5.12
C GLU A 63 8.04 10.90 5.59
N PRO A 64 7.70 9.94 6.47
CA PRO A 64 6.37 9.83 7.06
C PRO A 64 5.99 11.09 7.85
N ALA A 65 4.77 11.59 7.65
CA ALA A 65 4.31 12.81 8.29
C ALA A 65 2.78 12.89 8.33
N SER A 66 2.25 13.98 8.87
CA SER A 66 0.82 14.28 8.81
C SER A 66 0.35 14.56 7.38
N ILE A 67 -0.94 14.38 7.11
CA ILE A 67 -1.55 14.70 5.80
C ILE A 67 -1.26 16.15 5.40
N THR A 68 -1.34 17.08 6.36
CA THR A 68 -1.09 18.51 6.12
C THR A 68 0.36 18.76 5.72
N SER A 69 1.32 18.13 6.41
CA SER A 69 2.75 18.26 6.08
C SER A 69 3.07 17.65 4.71
N ILE A 70 2.50 16.49 4.39
CA ILE A 70 2.67 15.84 3.09
C ILE A 70 2.10 16.71 1.96
N ALA A 71 0.91 17.28 2.17
CA ALA A 71 0.28 18.17 1.19
C ALA A 71 1.11 19.42 0.93
N ALA A 72 1.65 20.04 1.99
CA ALA A 72 2.56 21.18 1.87
C ALA A 72 3.83 20.83 1.08
N ARG A 73 4.47 19.69 1.40
CA ARG A 73 5.69 19.22 0.71
C ARG A 73 5.46 18.93 -0.77
N LEU A 74 4.29 18.39 -1.11
CA LEU A 74 3.91 18.09 -2.49
C LEU A 74 3.38 19.32 -3.26
N HIS A 75 3.18 20.46 -2.59
CA HIS A 75 2.48 21.62 -3.15
C HIS A 75 1.10 21.24 -3.75
N ARG A 76 0.37 20.36 -3.06
CA ARG A 76 -0.94 19.85 -3.49
C ARG A 76 -2.04 20.25 -2.52
N ASP A 77 -3.27 20.36 -3.03
CA ASP A 77 -4.45 20.51 -2.19
C ASP A 77 -4.54 19.38 -1.15
N ARG A 78 -4.76 19.74 0.11
CA ARG A 78 -4.81 18.81 1.24
C ARG A 78 -5.94 17.79 1.09
N SER A 79 -7.10 18.19 0.55
CA SER A 79 -8.24 17.29 0.39
C SER A 79 -7.99 16.27 -0.72
N ALA A 80 -7.31 16.66 -1.80
CA ALA A 80 -6.84 15.76 -2.84
C ALA A 80 -5.81 14.75 -2.29
N VAL A 81 -4.84 15.21 -1.49
CA VAL A 81 -3.88 14.32 -0.83
C VAL A 81 -4.58 13.35 0.12
N LYS A 82 -5.56 13.81 0.92
CA LYS A 82 -6.33 12.91 1.79
C LYS A 82 -7.03 11.81 0.99
N ARG A 83 -7.72 12.15 -0.11
CA ARG A 83 -8.41 11.16 -0.96
C ARG A 83 -7.44 10.11 -1.51
N ASP A 84 -6.26 10.53 -1.93
CA ASP A 84 -5.24 9.60 -2.42
C ASP A 84 -4.68 8.73 -1.28
N ILE A 85 -4.49 9.28 -0.08
CA ILE A 85 -4.09 8.52 1.10
C ILE A 85 -5.15 7.49 1.48
N ASP A 86 -6.44 7.87 1.45
CA ASP A 86 -7.54 6.95 1.76
C ASP A 86 -7.56 5.77 0.78
N ALA A 87 -7.32 6.01 -0.51
CA ALA A 87 -7.22 4.96 -1.53
C ALA A 87 -6.01 4.03 -1.30
N LEU A 88 -4.84 4.60 -0.98
CA LEU A 88 -3.64 3.82 -0.66
C LEU A 88 -3.80 3.03 0.66
N LEU A 89 -4.53 3.57 1.63
CA LEU A 89 -4.83 2.92 2.91
C LEU A 89 -5.78 1.74 2.69
N ALA A 90 -6.82 1.92 1.89
CA ALA A 90 -7.75 0.84 1.52
C ALA A 90 -7.03 -0.31 0.80
N ALA A 91 -6.02 0.01 -0.01
CA ALA A 91 -5.16 -0.98 -0.66
C ALA A 91 -4.06 -1.57 0.24
N GLY A 92 -3.96 -1.17 1.52
CA GLY A 92 -2.94 -1.65 2.45
C GLY A 92 -1.52 -1.20 2.15
N LEU A 93 -1.34 -0.15 1.33
CA LEU A 93 -0.02 0.37 0.96
C LEU A 93 0.54 1.34 1.99
N VAL A 94 -0.35 2.04 2.70
CA VAL A 94 0.01 2.96 3.79
C VAL A 94 -0.76 2.61 5.05
N SER A 95 -0.22 3.00 6.21
CA SER A 95 -0.89 2.96 7.51
C SER A 95 -1.02 4.37 8.07
N VAL A 96 -1.95 4.54 9.01
CA VAL A 96 -2.12 5.80 9.76
C VAL A 96 -2.03 5.48 11.24
N GLU A 97 -1.07 6.08 11.91
CA GLU A 97 -0.79 5.87 13.34
C GLU A 97 -0.91 7.19 14.10
N THR A 98 -1.32 7.10 15.37
CA THR A 98 -1.28 8.26 16.27
C THR A 98 0.12 8.35 16.88
N ALA A 99 0.78 9.49 16.69
CA ALA A 99 2.09 9.78 17.27
C ALA A 99 2.04 11.03 18.16
N ALA A 100 3.00 11.14 19.09
CA ALA A 100 3.17 12.36 19.88
C ALA A 100 3.50 13.55 18.97
N ASN A 101 2.92 14.71 19.29
CA ASN A 101 3.20 15.98 18.66
C ASN A 101 3.72 16.94 19.74
N PRO A 102 5.05 17.09 19.89
CA PRO A 102 5.64 17.89 20.96
C PRO A 102 5.02 19.29 21.03
N GLY A 103 4.50 19.66 22.20
CA GLY A 103 3.83 20.96 22.43
C GLY A 103 2.37 21.06 21.94
N HIS A 104 1.83 20.05 21.27
CA HIS A 104 0.52 20.11 20.59
C HIS A 104 -0.30 18.81 20.70
N GLY A 105 -0.02 17.97 21.70
CA GLY A 105 -0.77 16.73 21.96
C GLY A 105 -0.33 15.58 21.06
N THR A 106 -1.25 15.07 20.23
CA THR A 106 -0.99 13.96 19.30
C THR A 106 -1.35 14.33 17.87
N GLN A 107 -0.77 13.64 16.91
CA GLN A 107 -1.07 13.80 15.48
C GLN A 107 -1.16 12.45 14.78
N LYS A 108 -1.94 12.40 13.70
CA LYS A 108 -1.95 11.26 12.80
C LYS A 108 -0.77 11.35 11.85
N VAL A 109 0.07 10.32 11.82
CA VAL A 109 1.21 10.17 10.93
C VAL A 109 0.92 9.04 9.95
N VAL A 110 1.13 9.34 8.67
CA VAL A 110 0.93 8.39 7.57
C VAL A 110 2.27 7.76 7.24
N ARG A 111 2.33 6.43 7.21
CA ARG A 111 3.54 5.65 6.94
C ARG A 111 3.35 4.70 5.76
N ALA A 112 4.41 4.39 5.02
CA ALA A 112 4.38 3.31 4.05
C ALA A 112 4.48 1.96 4.79
N VAL A 113 3.64 0.99 4.43
CA VAL A 113 3.66 -0.36 5.03
C VAL A 113 4.81 -1.19 4.46
N ALA A 114 5.07 -1.02 3.17
CA ALA A 114 6.04 -1.83 2.44
C ALA A 114 7.32 -1.06 2.10
N SER A 115 8.45 -1.75 2.26
CA SER A 115 9.74 -1.29 1.78
C SER A 115 9.86 -1.36 0.25
N ARG A 116 9.10 -2.26 -0.39
CA ARG A 116 9.06 -2.43 -1.84
C ARG A 116 7.64 -2.78 -2.30
N VAL A 117 7.21 -2.16 -3.39
CA VAL A 117 5.96 -2.47 -4.09
C VAL A 117 6.33 -2.89 -5.50
N ASP A 118 5.94 -4.11 -5.88
CA ASP A 118 6.04 -4.60 -7.25
C ASP A 118 4.65 -4.65 -7.87
N VAL A 119 4.57 -4.28 -9.14
CA VAL A 119 3.30 -4.19 -9.88
C VAL A 119 3.41 -5.07 -11.12
N HIS A 120 2.45 -5.97 -11.30
CA HIS A 120 2.37 -6.90 -12.43
C HIS A 120 0.95 -6.88 -12.99
N VAL A 121 0.76 -6.26 -14.16
CA VAL A 121 -0.55 -6.18 -14.82
C VAL A 121 -0.44 -6.86 -16.17
N LEU A 122 -1.39 -7.76 -16.45
CA LEU A 122 -1.58 -8.40 -17.74
C LEU A 122 -2.82 -7.81 -18.39
N ILE A 123 -2.73 -7.48 -19.69
CA ILE A 123 -3.83 -6.99 -20.51
C ILE A 123 -3.88 -7.91 -21.73
N ASP A 124 -5.01 -8.58 -21.90
CA ASP A 124 -5.26 -9.52 -23.01
C ASP A 124 -5.90 -8.82 -24.22
#